data_AF-A0A962ZB87-F1
#
_entry.id   AF-A0A962ZB87-F1
#
_cell.length_a   1.000
_cell.length_b   1.000
_cell.length_c   1.000
_cell.angle_alpha   90.00
_cell.angle_beta   90.00
_cell.angle_gamma   90.00
#
_symmetry.space_group_name_H-M   'P 1'
#
loop_
_entity.id
_entity.type
_entity.pdbx_description
1 polymer ?
#
loop_
_entity_poly.entity_id
_entity_poly.type
_entity_poly.pdbx_seq_one_letter_code
_entity_poly.pdbx_strand_id
1 'polypeptide(L)' 'MKVTILGCGTSSGVPQIGCTCAICTSNDPKNRRRRCSILVEGAGETVLFDTGPDLRDQCLSAG' A
#
# COMPACT_ATOMS: atom_id res chain seq x y z
N MET A 1 6.84 1.23 -19.46
CA MET A 1 6.91 0.55 -18.15
C MET A 1 6.32 1.49 -17.11
N LYS A 2 5.39 1.00 -16.28
CA LYS A 2 4.71 1.75 -15.21
C LYS A 2 4.86 0.96 -13.91
N VAL A 3 5.14 1.67 -12.82
CA VAL A 3 5.22 1.09 -11.47
C VAL A 3 4.22 1.79 -10.58
N THR A 4 3.33 1.02 -9.97
CA THR A 4 2.32 1.51 -9.03
C THR A 4 2.68 1.07 -7.62
N ILE A 5 2.83 2.02 -6.70
CA ILE A 5 3.02 1.73 -5.28
C ILE A 5 1.66 1.38 -4.68
N LEU A 6 1.44 0.10 -4.42
CA LEU A 6 0.21 -0.39 -3.80
C LEU A 6 0.22 -0.22 -2.28
N GLY A 7 1.42 -0.19 -1.69
CA GLY A 7 1.63 0.19 -0.29
C GLY A 7 3.09 0.52 -0.01
N CYS A 8 3.30 1.37 0.99
CA CYS A 8 4.62 1.87 1.42
C CYS A 8 4.75 1.91 2.95
N GLY A 9 3.87 1.20 3.66
CA GLY A 9 3.89 1.06 5.11
C GLY A 9 4.81 -0.06 5.58
N THR A 10 5.15 -0.03 6.86
CA THR A 10 5.82 -1.13 7.55
C THR A 10 4.90 -2.35 7.66
N SER A 11 5.36 -3.44 8.28
CA SER A 11 4.57 -4.66 8.51
C SER A 11 3.23 -4.40 9.21
N SER A 12 3.15 -3.38 10.07
CA SER A 12 1.93 -3.01 10.79
C SER A 12 1.03 -2.02 10.03
N GLY A 13 1.54 -1.42 8.94
CA GLY A 13 0.87 -0.30 8.25
C GLY A 13 0.87 0.99 9.08
N VAL A 14 0.21 2.02 8.54
CA VAL A 14 -0.06 3.28 9.24
C VAL A 14 -1.51 3.69 8.98
N PRO A 15 -2.34 3.92 10.01
CA PRO A 15 -2.00 3.93 11.44
C PRO A 15 -1.72 2.53 12.01
N GLN A 16 -0.84 2.48 13.02
CA GLN A 16 -0.67 1.28 13.83
C GLN A 16 -1.85 1.17 14.81
N ILE A 17 -2.37 -0.05 14.98
CA ILE A 17 -3.48 -0.34 15.89
C ILE A 17 -3.13 0.17 17.31
N GLY A 18 -3.99 1.03 17.86
CA GLY A 18 -3.85 1.60 19.20
C GLY A 18 -2.89 2.80 19.34
N CYS A 19 -2.20 3.23 18.27
CA CYS A 19 -1.26 4.35 18.33
C CYS A 19 -1.98 5.71 18.14
N THR A 20 -1.62 6.70 18.95
CA THR A 20 -2.19 8.06 18.92
C THR A 20 -1.18 9.15 18.54
N CYS A 21 -0.01 8.77 18.02
CA CYS A 21 1.01 9.75 17.61
C CYS A 21 0.53 10.63 16.44
N ALA A 22 1.20 11.77 16.23
CA ALA A 22 0.83 12.76 15.22
C ALA A 22 0.69 12.20 13.78
N ILE A 23 1.43 11.14 13.44
CA ILE A 23 1.34 10.49 12.13
C ILE A 23 0.12 9.55 12.05
N CYS A 24 -0.13 8.76 13.09
CA CYS A 24 -1.27 7.84 13.13
C CYS A 24 -2.63 8.57 13.23
N THR A 25 -2.64 9.79 13.77
CA THR A 25 -3.82 10.66 13.86
C THR A 25 -3.86 11.75 12.78
N SER A 26 -2.93 11.70 11.82
CA SER A 26 -2.86 12.69 10.74
C SER A 26 -4.06 12.61 9.81
N ASN A 27 -4.60 13.76 9.42
CA ASN A 27 -5.61 13.88 8.38
C ASN A 27 -5.03 13.90 6.96
N ASP A 28 -3.69 13.93 6.80
CA ASP A 28 -3.07 13.82 5.48
C ASP A 28 -3.28 12.39 4.94
N PRO A 29 -3.98 12.22 3.81
CA PRO A 29 -4.23 10.89 3.24
C PRO A 29 -2.94 10.14 2.89
N LYS A 30 -1.81 10.81 2.62
CA LYS A 30 -0.52 10.16 2.35
C LYS A 30 0.08 9.47 3.57
N ASN A 31 -0.39 9.79 4.77
CA ASN A 31 0.00 9.09 6.00
C ASN A 31 -0.79 7.80 6.24
N ARG A 32 -1.82 7.51 5.45
CA ARG A 32 -2.50 6.21 5.46
C ARG A 32 -1.75 5.24 4.56
N ARG A 33 -1.01 4.31 5.15
CA ARG A 33 -0.09 3.43 4.41
C ARG A 33 -0.46 1.97 4.64
N ARG A 34 -0.83 1.30 3.56
CA ARG A 34 -0.94 -0.17 3.49
C ARG A 34 0.46 -0.81 3.53
N ARG A 35 0.54 -2.11 3.87
CA ARG A 35 1.79 -2.89 3.84
C ARG A 35 2.42 -2.82 2.45
N CYS A 36 3.75 -2.86 2.41
CA CYS A 36 4.54 -2.77 1.19
C CYS A 36 4.06 -3.74 0.10
N SER A 37 3.85 -3.23 -1.12
CA SER A 37 3.61 -4.00 -2.34
C SER A 37 3.69 -3.05 -3.54
N ILE A 38 4.09 -3.57 -4.70
CA ILE A 38 4.10 -2.82 -5.97
C ILE A 38 3.48 -3.64 -7.10
N LEU A 39 2.91 -2.95 -8.07
CA LEU A 39 2.47 -3.50 -9.35
C LEU A 39 3.35 -2.95 -10.47
N VAL A 40 3.93 -3.82 -11.28
CA VAL A 40 4.75 -3.42 -12.44
C VAL A 40 4.04 -3.85 -13.72
N GLU A 41 3.83 -2.88 -14.60
CA GLU A 41 3.15 -3.06 -15.88
C GLU A 41 4.12 -2.71 -17.03
N GLY A 42 4.33 -3.64 -17.96
CA GLY A 42 5.25 -3.44 -19.08
C GLY A 42 5.26 -4.63 -20.04
N ALA A 43 5.58 -4.37 -21.31
CA ALA A 43 5.69 -5.41 -22.35
C ALA A 43 4.44 -6.32 -22.51
N GLY A 44 3.25 -5.83 -22.16
CA GLY A 44 2.01 -6.62 -22.19
C GLY A 44 1.80 -7.51 -20.95
N GLU A 45 2.70 -7.45 -19.97
CA GLU A 45 2.62 -8.20 -18.72
C GLU A 45 2.29 -7.30 -17.54
N THR A 46 1.68 -7.91 -16.52
CA THR A 46 1.41 -7.29 -15.22
C THR A 46 1.96 -8.19 -14.13
N VAL A 47 2.94 -7.70 -13.40
CA VAL A 47 3.65 -8.44 -12.35
C VAL A 47 3.37 -7.80 -11.00
N LEU A 48 2.76 -8.57 -10.10
CA LEU A 48 2.52 -8.19 -8.71
C LEU A 48 3.69 -8.66 -7.84
N PHE A 49 4.21 -7.77 -7.00
CA PHE A 49 5.22 -8.08 -6.00
C PHE A 49 4.59 -8.03 -4.61
N ASP A 50 4.73 -9.13 -3.87
CA ASP A 50 4.14 -9.41 -2.55
C ASP A 50 2.60 -9.48 -2.50
N THR A 51 2.10 -10.48 -1.75
CA THR A 51 0.67 -10.78 -1.57
C THR A 51 0.27 -10.69 -0.09
N GLY A 52 0.62 -9.56 0.54
CA GLY A 52 0.33 -9.32 1.95
C GLY A 52 -1.17 -9.18 2.27
N PRO A 53 -1.55 -8.96 3.54
CA PRO A 53 -2.96 -9.01 3.91
C PRO A 53 -3.80 -7.84 3.38
N ASP A 54 -3.18 -6.81 2.77
CA ASP A 54 -3.89 -5.70 2.11
C ASP A 54 -4.19 -5.99 0.62
N LEU A 55 -3.74 -7.15 0.10
CA LEU A 55 -3.76 -7.46 -1.32
C LEU A 55 -5.11 -7.20 -1.97
N ARG A 56 -6.18 -7.71 -1.36
CA ARG A 56 -7.54 -7.55 -1.88
C ARG A 56 -7.87 -6.07 -2.11
N ASP A 57 -7.66 -5.25 -1.10
CA ASP A 57 -7.98 -3.82 -1.17
C ASP A 57 -7.01 -3.06 -2.07
N GLN A 58 -5.76 -3.51 -2.19
CA GLN A 58 -4.78 -2.98 -3.13
C GLN A 58 -5.21 -3.23 -4.59
N CYS A 59 -5.57 -4.47 -4.94
CA CYS A 59 -6.08 -4.83 -6.26
C CYS A 59 -7.37 -4.08 -6.60
N LEU A 60 -8.33 -4.02 -5.67
CA LEU A 60 -9.60 -3.32 -5.88
C LEU A 60 -9.46 -1.81 -6.07
N SER A 61 -8.40 -1.19 -5.52
CA SER A 61 -8.14 0.24 -5.69
C SER A 61 -7.25 0.58 -6.90
N ALA A 62 -6.56 -0.42 -7.46
CA ALA A 62 -5.61 -0.23 -8.55
C ALA A 62 -6.18 -0.60 -9.93
N GLY A 63 -7.26 -1.41 -9.96
CA GLY A 63 -8.10 -1.63 -11.14
C GLY A 63 -9.12 -0.52 -11.32
#